data_AF-A0A8I2ZZH1-F1
#
_entry.id   AF-A0A8I2ZZH1-F1
#
_cell.length_a   1.000
_cell.length_b   1.000
_cell.length_c   1.000
_cell.angle_alpha   90.00
_cell.angle_beta   90.00
_cell.angle_gamma   90.00
#
_symmetry.space_group_name_H-M   'P 1'
#
loop_
_entity.id
_entity.type
_entity.pdbx_description
1 polymer ?
#
loop_
_entity_poly.entity_id
_entity_poly.type
_entity_poly.pdbx_seq_one_letter_code
_entity_poly.pdbx_strand_id
1 'polypeptide(L)'
;MAAQAHHFLVMVLGQFVPRVIQHFELTADYTFNPLNTTTDEKHQVRKNWDALMPVGHGFFSATKNQNQLPTVTVDPENHPAHITAVFHQLHCLYMIMQAYHSDVQATEETEAMAFHLRHCFEYLRLSLACHGDTALGGRVDDTTAGEPGAQHVCKDWGAVKRFAETHRTNEFRGIIDTD
;
A
#
# COMPACT_ATOMS: atom_id res chain seq x y z
N MET A 1 21.29 13.88 22.69
CA MET A 1 20.52 12.78 23.33
C MET A 1 19.40 12.19 22.44
N ALA A 2 19.18 12.65 21.20
CA ALA A 2 18.11 12.12 20.33
C ALA A 2 18.47 10.84 19.53
N ALA A 3 19.76 10.58 19.29
CA ALA A 3 20.20 9.46 18.44
C ALA A 3 19.99 8.06 19.06
N GLN A 4 19.99 7.94 20.39
CA GLN A 4 19.82 6.64 21.08
C GLN A 4 18.35 6.18 21.11
N ALA A 5 17.37 7.11 21.09
CA ALA A 5 15.96 6.77 21.06
C ALA A 5 15.53 6.18 19.71
N HIS A 6 16.09 6.68 18.60
CA HIS A 6 15.80 6.13 17.26
C HIS A 6 16.37 4.72 17.05
N HIS A 7 17.54 4.41 17.64
CA HIS A 7 18.16 3.08 17.52
C HIS A 7 17.39 1.98 18.27
N PHE A 8 16.77 2.31 19.41
CA PHE A 8 15.97 1.35 20.19
C PHE A 8 14.63 1.02 19.52
N LEU A 9 14.12 1.93 18.69
CA LEU A 9 12.76 1.88 18.14
C LEU A 9 12.68 1.07 16.83
N VAL A 10 13.70 1.16 15.98
CA VAL A 10 13.86 0.29 14.78
C VAL A 10 13.95 -1.19 15.18
N MET A 11 14.37 -1.49 16.42
CA MET A 11 14.43 -2.87 16.92
C MET A 11 13.05 -3.48 17.21
N VAL A 12 12.01 -2.69 17.47
CA VAL A 12 10.70 -3.20 17.92
C VAL A 12 9.92 -3.84 16.77
N LEU A 13 9.83 -3.19 15.61
CA LEU A 13 9.14 -3.74 14.43
C LEU A 13 9.85 -4.97 13.86
N GLY A 14 11.18 -4.94 13.89
CA GLY A 14 11.98 -6.07 13.41
C GLY A 14 11.99 -7.30 14.34
N GLN A 15 11.20 -7.33 15.42
CA GLN A 15 10.97 -8.54 16.22
C GLN A 15 9.75 -9.36 15.75
N PHE A 16 8.88 -8.77 14.92
CA PHE A 16 7.62 -9.40 14.49
C PHE A 16 7.60 -9.76 13.01
N VAL A 17 8.35 -9.04 12.16
CA VAL A 17 8.28 -9.17 10.70
C VAL A 17 9.65 -9.57 10.12
N PRO A 18 9.71 -10.44 9.08
CA PRO A 18 10.96 -10.87 8.46
C PRO A 18 11.83 -9.68 8.01
N ARG A 19 13.16 -9.78 8.23
CA ARG A 19 14.14 -8.74 7.86
C ARG A 19 14.95 -9.07 6.60
N VAL A 20 14.56 -10.10 5.85
CA VAL A 20 15.32 -10.53 4.68
C VAL A 20 15.09 -9.53 3.56
N ILE A 21 16.13 -8.79 3.18
CA ILE A 21 16.10 -7.93 1.99
C ILE A 21 16.39 -8.83 0.79
N GLN A 22 15.46 -8.87 -0.16
CA GLN A 22 15.62 -9.55 -1.44
C GLN A 22 15.50 -8.53 -2.56
N HIS A 23 16.24 -8.75 -3.65
CA HIS A 23 16.03 -8.01 -4.88
C HIS A 23 14.94 -8.72 -5.67
N PHE A 24 13.89 -7.99 -6.02
CA PHE A 24 12.81 -8.50 -6.85
C PHE A 24 12.88 -7.82 -8.21
N GLU A 25 12.96 -8.62 -9.28
CA GLU A 25 12.65 -8.14 -10.62
C GLU A 25 11.13 -8.21 -10.80
N LEU A 26 10.46 -7.12 -10.45
CA LEU A 26 9.02 -7.00 -10.60
C LEU A 26 8.67 -6.63 -12.04
N THR A 27 8.02 -7.54 -12.75
CA THR A 27 7.48 -7.31 -14.09
C THR A 27 6.01 -6.94 -14.02
N ALA A 28 5.57 -6.02 -14.89
CA ALA A 28 4.17 -5.66 -14.99
C ALA A 28 3.29 -6.87 -15.37
N ASP A 29 2.21 -7.07 -14.63
CA ASP A 29 1.19 -8.09 -14.88
C ASP A 29 -0.19 -7.43 -14.95
N TYR A 30 -0.70 -7.30 -16.17
CA TYR A 30 -1.97 -6.64 -16.43
C TYR A 30 -3.19 -7.54 -16.21
N THR A 31 -2.99 -8.79 -15.76
CA THR A 31 -4.10 -9.64 -15.30
C THR A 31 -4.70 -9.13 -13.98
N PHE A 32 -4.03 -8.22 -13.28
CA PHE A 32 -4.55 -7.52 -12.10
C PHE A 32 -5.51 -6.38 -12.43
N ASN A 33 -5.44 -5.83 -13.65
CA ASN A 33 -6.33 -4.75 -14.10
C ASN A 33 -6.39 -4.72 -15.65
N PRO A 34 -7.21 -5.56 -16.30
CA PRO A 34 -7.33 -5.56 -17.75
C PRO A 34 -8.23 -4.42 -18.24
N LEU A 35 -8.04 -3.98 -19.49
CA LEU A 35 -8.77 -2.84 -20.08
C LEU A 35 -10.27 -3.11 -20.27
N ASN A 36 -10.58 -4.32 -20.73
CA ASN A 36 -11.95 -4.79 -20.90
C ASN A 36 -12.13 -5.97 -19.96
N THR A 37 -13.15 -5.92 -19.10
CA THR A 37 -13.52 -7.03 -18.22
C THR A 37 -14.92 -7.50 -18.55
N THR A 38 -15.03 -8.69 -19.14
CA THR A 38 -16.22 -9.55 -19.05
C THR A 38 -16.47 -9.97 -17.59
N THR A 39 -17.65 -10.53 -17.31
CA THR A 39 -18.00 -11.01 -15.96
C THR A 39 -17.01 -12.06 -15.44
N ASP A 40 -16.58 -12.99 -16.29
CA ASP A 40 -15.61 -14.04 -15.93
C ASP A 40 -14.23 -13.45 -15.65
N GLU A 41 -13.83 -12.41 -16.39
CA GLU A 41 -12.58 -11.69 -16.15
C GLU A 41 -12.60 -10.91 -14.83
N LYS A 42 -13.75 -10.37 -14.40
CA LYS A 42 -13.88 -9.72 -13.08
C LYS A 42 -13.61 -10.70 -11.93
N HIS A 43 -14.09 -11.94 -12.06
CA HIS A 43 -13.81 -12.99 -11.07
C HIS A 43 -12.32 -13.38 -11.07
N GLN A 44 -11.69 -13.45 -12.24
CA GLN A 44 -10.26 -13.77 -12.32
C GLN A 44 -9.39 -12.64 -11.77
N VAL A 45 -9.73 -11.38 -12.06
CA VAL A 45 -9.08 -10.20 -11.48
C VAL A 45 -9.15 -10.27 -9.96
N ARG A 46 -10.33 -10.52 -9.39
CA ARG A 46 -10.49 -10.70 -7.93
C ARG A 46 -9.55 -11.77 -7.38
N LYS A 47 -9.50 -12.95 -8.02
CA LYS A 47 -8.62 -14.06 -7.61
C LYS A 47 -7.14 -13.67 -7.63
N ASN A 48 -6.70 -12.90 -8.62
CA ASN A 48 -5.32 -12.45 -8.71
C ASN A 48 -4.97 -11.54 -7.53
N TRP A 49 -5.84 -10.58 -7.20
CA TRP A 49 -5.67 -9.72 -6.02
C TRP A 49 -5.72 -10.51 -4.71
N ASP A 50 -6.66 -11.44 -4.57
CA ASP A 50 -6.76 -12.30 -3.39
C ASP A 50 -5.47 -13.11 -3.18
N ALA A 51 -4.77 -13.53 -4.24
CA ALA A 51 -3.50 -14.26 -4.16
C ALA A 51 -2.32 -13.43 -3.63
N LEU A 52 -2.41 -12.10 -3.63
CA LEU A 52 -1.41 -11.22 -2.98
C LEU A 52 -1.60 -11.14 -1.47
N MET A 53 -2.82 -11.41 -1.01
CA MET A 53 -3.17 -11.29 0.40
C MET A 53 -2.78 -12.58 1.13
N PRO A 54 -2.16 -12.50 2.31
CA PRO A 54 -1.91 -13.68 3.12
C PRO A 54 -3.21 -14.19 3.70
N VAL A 55 -3.23 -15.47 4.09
CA VAL A 55 -4.28 -16.00 4.96
C VAL A 55 -4.41 -15.12 6.20
N GLY A 56 -5.63 -14.74 6.55
CA GLY A 56 -5.91 -13.77 7.63
C GLY A 56 -5.79 -12.30 7.22
N HIS A 57 -5.62 -12.01 5.93
CA HIS A 57 -5.63 -10.65 5.36
C HIS A 57 -4.59 -9.67 5.96
N GLY A 58 -3.56 -10.21 6.62
CA GLY A 58 -2.52 -9.41 7.27
C GLY A 58 -2.88 -8.98 8.70
N PHE A 59 -4.00 -9.46 9.24
CA PHE A 59 -4.34 -9.31 10.65
C PHE A 59 -3.59 -10.34 11.50
N PHE A 60 -3.11 -9.91 12.66
CA PHE A 60 -2.55 -10.81 13.65
C PHE A 60 -2.64 -10.25 15.08
N SER A 61 -2.55 -11.14 16.06
CA SER A 61 -2.48 -10.77 17.47
C SER A 61 -1.02 -10.64 17.92
N ALA A 62 -0.60 -9.44 18.31
CA ALA A 62 0.74 -9.21 18.83
C ALA A 62 0.82 -9.55 20.32
N THR A 63 1.71 -10.48 20.68
CA THR A 63 1.85 -10.99 22.05
C THR A 63 3.04 -10.41 22.83
N LYS A 64 3.88 -9.60 22.19
CA LYS A 64 5.06 -8.96 22.81
C LYS A 64 5.00 -7.44 22.65
N ASN A 65 5.64 -6.71 23.57
CA ASN A 65 5.81 -5.25 23.53
C ASN A 65 4.52 -4.45 23.26
N GLN A 66 3.36 -4.91 23.76
CA GLN A 66 2.04 -4.31 23.47
C GLN A 66 1.98 -2.81 23.78
N ASN A 67 2.71 -2.35 24.81
CA ASN A 67 2.76 -0.93 25.20
C ASN A 67 3.45 -0.03 24.16
N GLN A 68 4.11 -0.61 23.16
CA GLN A 68 4.82 0.10 22.08
C GLN A 68 4.10 -0.04 20.74
N LEU A 69 2.96 -0.71 20.71
CA LEU A 69 2.15 -0.91 19.51
C LEU A 69 0.98 0.08 19.49
N PRO A 70 0.45 0.41 18.30
CA PRO A 70 -0.79 1.16 18.19
C PRO A 70 -1.94 0.46 18.90
N THR A 71 -3.00 1.20 19.21
CA THR A 71 -4.20 0.60 19.80
C THR A 71 -4.76 -0.49 18.89
N VAL A 72 -5.05 -1.66 19.45
CA VAL A 72 -5.64 -2.78 18.71
C VAL A 72 -6.92 -2.35 17.99
N THR A 73 -7.08 -2.85 16.76
CA THR A 73 -8.33 -2.83 16.01
C THR A 73 -9.04 -4.19 16.16
N VAL A 74 -10.11 -4.40 15.41
CA VAL A 74 -10.80 -5.67 15.28
C VAL A 74 -10.60 -6.26 13.89
N ASP A 75 -10.40 -7.58 13.83
CA ASP A 75 -10.41 -8.33 12.59
C ASP A 75 -11.87 -8.56 12.09
N PRO A 76 -12.08 -9.15 10.89
CA PRO A 76 -13.42 -9.43 10.37
C PRO A 76 -14.28 -10.37 11.21
N GLU A 77 -13.67 -11.13 12.14
CA GLU A 77 -14.35 -12.04 13.07
C GLU A 77 -14.54 -11.42 14.47
N ASN A 78 -14.24 -10.12 14.62
CA ASN A 78 -14.29 -9.33 15.86
C ASN A 78 -13.25 -9.72 16.92
N HIS A 79 -12.12 -10.30 16.53
CA HIS A 79 -11.00 -10.51 17.43
C HIS A 79 -10.10 -9.27 17.51
N PRO A 80 -9.54 -8.95 18.69
CA PRO A 80 -8.52 -7.89 18.82
C PRO A 80 -7.26 -8.23 18.01
N ALA A 81 -6.88 -7.34 17.10
CA ALA A 81 -5.77 -7.54 16.18
C ALA A 81 -5.06 -6.23 15.80
N HIS A 82 -3.89 -6.36 15.19
CA HIS A 82 -3.26 -5.33 14.36
C HIS A 82 -3.29 -5.77 12.91
N ILE A 83 -3.20 -4.82 11.98
CA ILE A 83 -3.07 -5.10 10.55
C ILE A 83 -1.70 -4.62 10.06
N THR A 84 -1.05 -5.37 9.18
CA THR A 84 0.19 -4.90 8.54
C THR A 84 -0.14 -3.89 7.44
N ALA A 85 0.55 -2.75 7.42
CA ALA A 85 0.27 -1.62 6.53
C ALA A 85 0.20 -2.01 5.05
N VAL A 86 1.16 -2.78 4.53
CA VAL A 86 1.16 -3.18 3.10
C VAL A 86 -0.09 -3.94 2.68
N PHE A 87 -0.66 -4.78 3.54
CA PHE A 87 -1.87 -5.54 3.21
C PHE A 87 -3.11 -4.65 3.26
N HIS A 88 -3.15 -3.67 4.17
CA HIS A 88 -4.19 -2.64 4.14
C HIS A 88 -4.08 -1.75 2.89
N GLN A 89 -2.86 -1.35 2.52
CA GLN A 89 -2.58 -0.55 1.32
C GLN A 89 -3.00 -1.27 0.03
N LEU A 90 -2.71 -2.57 -0.08
CA LEU A 90 -3.16 -3.41 -1.21
C LEU A 90 -4.70 -3.53 -1.24
N HIS A 91 -5.34 -3.73 -0.09
CA HIS A 91 -6.80 -3.74 0.02
C HIS A 91 -7.42 -2.42 -0.44
N CYS A 92 -6.91 -1.29 0.04
CA CYS A 92 -7.37 0.04 -0.34
C CYS A 92 -7.17 0.30 -1.85
N LEU A 93 -6.01 -0.08 -2.40
CA LEU A 93 -5.73 0.07 -3.83
C LEU A 93 -6.73 -0.71 -4.69
N TYR A 94 -7.05 -1.95 -4.30
CA TYR A 94 -8.08 -2.75 -4.95
C TYR A 94 -9.48 -2.12 -4.84
N MET A 95 -9.85 -1.59 -3.67
CA MET A 95 -11.14 -0.91 -3.48
C MET A 95 -11.28 0.35 -4.35
N ILE A 96 -10.22 1.16 -4.45
CA ILE A 96 -10.19 2.33 -5.33
C ILE A 96 -10.34 1.91 -6.79
N MET A 97 -9.63 0.87 -7.21
CA MET A 97 -9.74 0.31 -8.57
C MET A 97 -11.18 -0.13 -8.88
N GLN A 98 -11.82 -0.85 -7.95
CA GLN A 98 -13.20 -1.29 -8.14
C GLN A 98 -14.19 -0.12 -8.24
N ALA A 99 -14.07 0.89 -7.38
CA ALA A 99 -14.94 2.06 -7.41
C ALA A 99 -14.77 2.85 -8.72
N TYR A 100 -13.54 2.97 -9.21
CA TYR A 100 -13.30 3.59 -10.52
C TYR A 100 -13.98 2.80 -11.65
N HIS A 101 -13.84 1.46 -11.66
CA HIS A 101 -14.48 0.62 -12.69
C HIS A 101 -16.01 0.55 -12.59
N SER A 102 -16.62 0.84 -11.44
CA SER A 102 -18.08 0.85 -11.31
C SER A 102 -18.71 2.13 -11.85
N ASP A 103 -17.99 3.26 -11.78
CA ASP A 103 -18.57 4.59 -11.99
C ASP A 103 -18.26 5.18 -13.38
N VAL A 104 -17.23 4.69 -14.08
CA VAL A 104 -16.86 5.23 -15.40
C VAL A 104 -17.70 4.61 -16.53
N GLN A 105 -18.46 5.46 -17.22
CA GLN A 105 -19.17 5.13 -18.46
C GLN A 105 -18.21 5.16 -19.66
N ALA A 106 -18.31 4.18 -20.56
CA ALA A 106 -17.40 4.07 -21.71
C ALA A 106 -17.66 5.15 -22.79
N THR A 107 -16.71 6.07 -22.94
CA THR A 107 -16.49 7.02 -24.05
C THR A 107 -15.05 6.89 -24.58
N GLU A 108 -14.75 7.40 -25.77
CA GLU A 108 -13.37 7.43 -26.33
C GLU A 108 -12.34 8.09 -25.39
N GLU A 109 -12.72 9.18 -24.70
CA GLU A 109 -11.88 9.84 -23.69
C GLU A 109 -11.64 8.94 -22.47
N THR A 110 -12.65 8.15 -22.08
CA THR A 110 -12.52 7.21 -20.96
C THR A 110 -11.69 5.99 -21.33
N GLU A 111 -11.59 5.61 -22.62
CA GLU A 111 -10.74 4.49 -23.05
C GLU A 111 -9.25 4.84 -22.92
N ALA A 112 -8.84 6.03 -23.37
CA ALA A 112 -7.47 6.51 -23.19
C ALA A 112 -7.12 6.65 -21.70
N MET A 113 -8.05 7.18 -20.90
CA MET A 113 -7.89 7.29 -19.46
C MET A 113 -7.82 5.91 -18.76
N ALA A 114 -8.68 4.97 -19.15
CA ALA A 114 -8.66 3.59 -18.64
C ALA A 114 -7.34 2.89 -18.96
N PHE A 115 -6.80 3.12 -20.16
CA PHE A 115 -5.45 2.66 -20.52
C PHE A 115 -4.40 3.22 -19.58
N HIS A 116 -4.38 4.52 -19.30
CA HIS A 116 -3.40 5.10 -18.37
C HIS A 116 -3.57 4.58 -16.95
N LEU A 117 -4.80 4.56 -16.44
CA LEU A 117 -5.08 4.14 -15.07
C LEU A 117 -4.75 2.67 -14.84
N ARG A 118 -4.92 1.80 -15.84
CA ARG A 118 -4.42 0.41 -15.78
C ARG A 118 -2.94 0.35 -15.40
N HIS A 119 -2.10 1.15 -16.06
CA HIS A 119 -0.66 1.18 -15.75
C HIS A 119 -0.39 1.84 -14.39
N CYS A 120 -1.16 2.85 -14.01
CA CYS A 120 -1.04 3.50 -12.70
C CYS A 120 -1.32 2.52 -11.56
N PHE A 121 -2.42 1.77 -11.63
CA PHE A 121 -2.76 0.76 -10.61
C PHE A 121 -1.68 -0.33 -10.54
N GLU A 122 -1.16 -0.76 -11.69
CA GLU A 122 -0.08 -1.75 -11.73
C GLU A 122 1.23 -1.21 -11.13
N TYR A 123 1.62 0.01 -11.49
CA TYR A 123 2.80 0.68 -10.93
C TYR A 123 2.71 0.83 -9.40
N LEU A 124 1.53 1.22 -8.89
CA LEU A 124 1.30 1.32 -7.45
C LEU A 124 1.34 -0.05 -6.78
N ARG A 125 0.70 -1.07 -7.36
CA ARG A 125 0.72 -2.45 -6.83
C ARG A 125 2.14 -2.99 -6.71
N LEU A 126 2.96 -2.84 -7.75
CA LEU A 126 4.37 -3.24 -7.72
C LEU A 126 5.18 -2.43 -6.70
N SER A 127 4.93 -1.12 -6.59
CA SER A 127 5.60 -0.27 -5.60
C SER A 127 5.28 -0.70 -4.16
N LEU A 128 4.01 -1.01 -3.86
CA LEU A 128 3.59 -1.50 -2.55
C LEU A 128 4.24 -2.86 -2.24
N ALA A 129 4.22 -3.80 -3.19
CA ALA A 129 4.84 -5.11 -3.03
C ALA A 129 6.37 -5.03 -2.84
N CYS A 130 7.03 -4.10 -3.53
CA CYS A 130 8.48 -3.88 -3.44
C CYS A 130 8.90 -3.28 -2.10
N HIS A 131 8.18 -2.26 -1.62
CA HIS A 131 8.53 -1.58 -0.37
C HIS A 131 8.07 -2.34 0.86
N GLY A 132 6.96 -3.09 0.76
CA GLY A 132 6.52 -4.02 1.78
C GLY A 132 6.39 -3.38 3.15
N ASP A 133 5.63 -2.29 3.28
CA ASP A 133 5.50 -1.56 4.54
C ASP A 133 5.00 -2.46 5.68
N THR A 134 5.89 -2.73 6.63
CA THR A 134 5.65 -3.64 7.75
C THR A 134 5.15 -2.91 9.00
N ALA A 135 4.82 -1.62 8.91
CA ALA A 135 4.24 -0.89 10.02
C ALA A 135 2.91 -1.54 10.46
N LEU A 136 2.64 -1.53 11.76
CA LEU A 136 1.43 -2.13 12.30
C LEU A 136 0.37 -1.06 12.45
N GLY A 137 -0.72 -1.19 11.72
CA GLY A 137 -1.93 -0.40 11.87
C GLY A 137 -2.76 -0.84 13.08
N GLY A 138 -3.47 0.13 13.63
CA GLY A 138 -4.39 0.00 14.75
C GLY A 138 -5.75 0.60 14.40
N ARG A 139 -6.52 1.05 15.40
CA ARG A 139 -7.77 1.77 15.16
C ARG A 139 -7.60 3.28 15.32
N VAL A 140 -8.22 4.06 14.43
CA VAL A 140 -8.31 5.54 14.54
C VAL A 140 -9.48 5.92 15.42
N ASP A 141 -10.57 5.17 15.27
CA ASP A 141 -11.83 5.22 16.00
C ASP A 141 -12.42 3.80 16.08
N ASP A 142 -13.65 3.64 16.60
CA ASP A 142 -14.28 2.32 16.78
C ASP A 142 -14.72 1.65 15.46
N THR A 143 -14.64 2.36 14.33
CA THR A 143 -15.15 1.91 13.02
C THR A 143 -14.07 1.80 11.94
N THR A 144 -12.90 2.40 12.15
CA THR A 144 -11.86 2.55 11.14
C THR A 144 -10.57 1.88 11.61
N ALA A 145 -10.28 0.70 11.05
CA ALA A 145 -8.92 0.17 11.03
C ALA A 145 -8.05 1.06 10.12
N GLY A 146 -6.91 1.53 10.62
CA GLY A 146 -6.02 2.41 9.88
C GLY A 146 -4.60 2.41 10.44
N GLU A 147 -3.78 3.37 10.04
CA GLU A 147 -2.38 3.52 10.46
C GLU A 147 -2.14 4.47 11.67
N PRO A 148 -3.09 4.82 12.56
CA PRO A 148 -2.85 5.87 13.55
C PRO A 148 -1.82 5.41 14.59
N GLY A 149 -0.77 6.21 14.74
CA GLY A 149 0.35 5.90 15.63
C GLY A 149 1.30 4.82 15.10
N ALA A 150 1.06 4.29 13.89
CA ALA A 150 1.99 3.38 13.24
C ALA A 150 3.28 4.12 12.86
N GLN A 151 4.42 3.51 13.16
CA GLN A 151 5.71 4.06 12.77
C GLN A 151 6.19 3.40 11.50
N HIS A 152 6.35 4.21 10.47
CA HIS A 152 6.83 3.77 9.16
C HIS A 152 8.33 3.98 9.02
N VAL A 153 8.99 3.09 8.29
CA VAL A 153 10.42 3.23 7.95
C VAL A 153 10.52 3.70 6.50
N CYS A 154 10.62 5.01 6.32
CA CYS A 154 10.65 5.64 5.00
C CYS A 154 12.06 6.07 4.58
N LYS A 155 12.26 6.27 3.28
CA LYS A 155 13.38 7.07 2.78
C LYS A 155 13.17 8.55 3.18
N ASP A 156 14.25 9.28 3.40
CA ASP A 156 14.16 10.73 3.64
C ASP A 156 13.58 11.43 2.41
N TRP A 157 12.31 11.85 2.52
CA TRP A 157 11.60 12.53 1.44
C TRP A 157 12.29 13.83 1.01
N GLY A 158 12.84 14.59 1.96
CA GLY A 158 13.58 15.80 1.66
C GLY A 158 14.83 15.51 0.86
N ALA A 159 15.55 14.43 1.17
CA ALA A 159 16.73 14.00 0.41
C ALA A 159 16.34 13.53 -1.00
N VAL A 160 15.29 12.71 -1.13
CA VAL A 160 14.78 12.25 -2.44
C VAL A 160 14.37 13.44 -3.30
N LYS A 161 13.59 14.38 -2.75
CA LYS A 161 13.14 15.57 -3.46
C LYS A 161 14.32 16.43 -3.92
N ARG A 162 15.28 16.73 -3.03
CA ARG A 162 16.47 17.52 -3.38
C ARG A 162 17.31 16.84 -4.47
N PHE A 163 17.47 15.54 -4.41
CA PHE A 163 18.18 14.79 -5.46
C PHE A 163 17.49 14.95 -6.81
N ALA A 164 16.17 14.72 -6.87
CA ALA A 164 15.40 14.89 -8.10
C ALA A 164 15.46 16.33 -8.64
N GLU A 165 15.33 17.34 -7.77
CA GLU A 165 15.42 18.75 -8.14
C GLU A 165 16.79 19.12 -8.71
N THR A 166 17.89 18.64 -8.10
CA THR A 166 19.26 18.93 -8.57
C THR A 166 19.62 18.24 -9.89
N HIS A 167 18.84 17.24 -10.31
CA HIS A 167 19.04 16.47 -11.54
C HIS A 167 17.85 16.60 -12.51
N ARG A 168 16.97 17.58 -12.31
CA ARG A 168 15.79 17.79 -13.16
C ARG A 168 16.17 18.20 -14.58
N THR A 169 15.32 17.85 -15.54
CA THR A 169 15.50 18.19 -16.96
C THR A 169 14.60 19.35 -17.42
N ASN A 170 13.68 19.81 -16.58
CA ASN A 170 12.78 20.93 -16.83
C ASN A 170 12.42 21.65 -15.51
N GLU A 171 11.70 22.78 -15.62
CA GLU A 171 11.28 23.61 -14.49
C GLU A 171 9.78 23.48 -14.14
N PHE A 172 9.09 22.45 -14.63
CA PHE A 172 7.67 22.25 -14.34
C PHE A 172 7.40 22.11 -12.85
N ARG A 173 6.24 22.62 -12.42
CA ARG A 173 5.82 22.63 -11.01
C ARG A 173 4.41 22.09 -10.88
N GLY A 174 4.13 21.45 -9.74
CA GLY A 174 2.82 20.88 -9.46
C GLY A 174 2.70 19.41 -9.87
N ILE A 175 1.53 18.82 -9.55
CA ILE A 175 1.18 17.44 -9.91
C ILE A 175 0.76 17.36 -11.39
N ILE A 176 0.13 18.42 -11.87
CA ILE A 176 -0.26 18.63 -13.26
C ILE A 176 0.36 19.97 -13.65
N ASP A 177 0.91 20.04 -14.86
CA ASP A 177 1.38 21.30 -15.44
C ASP A 177 0.16 22.16 -15.77
N THR A 178 -0.05 23.21 -14.98
CA THR A 178 -1.25 24.08 -15.08
C THR A 178 -0.92 25.53 -15.45
N ASP A 179 0.24 25.75 -16.08
CA ASP A 179 0.91 27.06 -16.25
C ASP A 179 1.54 27.64 -14.96
#